data_AF-A0AAV6CP62-F1
#
_entry.id   AF-A0AAV6CP62-F1
#
_cell.length_a   1.000
_cell.length_b   1.000
_cell.length_c   1.000
_cell.angle_alpha   90.00
_cell.angle_beta   90.00
_cell.angle_gamma   90.00
#
_symmetry.space_group_name_H-M   'P 1'
#
loop_
_entity.id
_entity.type
_entity.pdbx_description
1 polymer ?
#
loop_
_entity_poly.entity_id
_entity_poly.type
_entity_poly.pdbx_seq_one_letter_code
_entity_poly.pdbx_strand_id
1 'polypeptide(L)'
;GAEGSLTGEVVVSGRAVGTGPIERIDIFRGLTLVRTITPYTAGSFADSNRYRVAWAGSRVRGRDRLTTWDGSLELSAGRVIDAVVFAMENPEKGIRLVGERRVQWISNTTGDDDGVDLTLDAPPDAVLRFRTPVIDLDVPLADLADGATRTFPAGGVDLRAFMRRLPGRDFTREVKIEHREIPPPGAHAYWIRVTQEDGAQAWTSPVYLG
;
A
#
# COMPACT_ATOMS: atom_id res chain seq x y z
N GLY A 1 -16.04 21.98 -1.52
CA GLY A 1 -16.76 20.98 -2.34
C GLY A 1 -17.37 21.70 -3.52
N ALA A 2 -17.49 21.02 -4.65
CA ALA A 2 -18.30 21.46 -5.78
C ALA A 2 -19.57 20.61 -5.83
N GLU A 3 -20.68 21.20 -6.30
CA GLU A 3 -22.00 20.56 -6.41
C GLU A 3 -22.49 20.60 -7.86
N GLY A 4 -23.20 19.55 -8.31
CA GLY A 4 -23.76 19.48 -9.66
C GLY A 4 -24.97 18.54 -9.75
N SER A 5 -25.84 18.78 -10.75
CA SER A 5 -27.01 17.91 -11.00
C SER A 5 -26.62 16.66 -11.77
N LEU A 6 -27.09 15.49 -11.33
CA LEU A 6 -26.81 14.20 -11.94
C LEU A 6 -28.00 13.72 -12.78
N THR A 7 -27.87 13.83 -14.11
CA THR A 7 -28.78 13.18 -15.07
C THR A 7 -27.98 12.51 -16.18
N GLY A 8 -27.09 11.58 -15.83
CA GLY A 8 -26.32 10.84 -16.85
C GLY A 8 -25.00 10.22 -16.37
N GLU A 9 -24.13 9.93 -17.35
CA GLU A 9 -22.78 9.44 -17.12
C GLU A 9 -21.94 10.47 -16.34
N VAL A 10 -21.23 9.99 -15.32
CA VAL A 10 -20.20 10.75 -14.61
C VAL A 10 -18.86 10.47 -15.26
N VAL A 11 -18.12 11.53 -15.55
CA VAL A 11 -16.74 11.45 -16.06
C VAL A 11 -15.81 12.05 -15.02
N VAL A 12 -14.90 11.24 -14.49
CA VAL A 12 -13.78 11.70 -13.67
C VAL A 12 -12.54 11.72 -14.54
N SER A 13 -11.97 12.90 -14.76
CA SER A 13 -10.77 13.06 -15.59
C SER A 13 -9.80 14.08 -15.00
N GLY A 14 -8.52 13.93 -15.35
CA GLY A 14 -7.48 14.84 -14.89
C GLY A 14 -6.09 14.23 -14.98
N ARG A 15 -5.20 14.75 -14.14
CA ARG A 15 -3.82 14.32 -14.05
C ARG A 15 -3.32 14.47 -12.62
N ALA A 16 -2.62 13.46 -12.12
CA ALA A 16 -1.85 13.56 -10.89
C ALA A 16 -0.37 13.75 -11.20
N VAL A 17 0.29 14.63 -10.44
CA VAL A 17 1.74 14.85 -10.50
C VAL A 17 2.29 14.73 -9.08
N GLY A 18 3.07 13.69 -8.83
CA GLY A 18 3.68 13.39 -7.54
C GLY A 18 5.04 14.07 -7.37
N THR A 19 5.46 14.23 -6.11
CA THR A 19 6.85 14.62 -5.78
C THR A 19 7.84 13.47 -5.99
N GLY A 20 7.33 12.24 -6.03
CA GLY A 20 8.01 11.00 -6.35
C GLY A 20 7.12 10.09 -7.22
N PRO A 21 7.55 8.85 -7.50
CA PRO A 21 6.81 7.93 -8.35
C PRO A 21 5.43 7.61 -7.78
N ILE A 22 4.41 7.64 -8.64
CA ILE A 22 3.03 7.29 -8.31
C ILE A 22 2.87 5.78 -8.37
N GLU A 23 2.37 5.19 -7.29
CA GLU A 23 2.01 3.78 -7.23
C GLU A 23 0.65 3.55 -7.88
N ARG A 24 -0.34 4.31 -7.43
CA ARG A 24 -1.73 4.18 -7.89
C ARG A 24 -2.56 5.43 -7.62
N ILE A 25 -3.66 5.50 -8.35
CA ILE A 25 -4.74 6.45 -8.16
C ILE A 25 -6.02 5.66 -7.94
N ASP A 26 -6.65 5.88 -6.79
CA ASP A 26 -7.92 5.29 -6.40
C ASP A 26 -9.04 6.34 -6.56
N ILE A 27 -10.09 6.00 -7.29
CA ILE A 27 -11.29 6.83 -7.48
C ILE A 27 -12.41 6.24 -6.65
N PHE A 28 -13.01 7.07 -5.81
CA PHE A 28 -14.07 6.68 -4.88
C PHE A 28 -15.39 7.36 -5.21
N ARG A 29 -16.47 6.63 -4.96
CA ARG A 29 -17.84 7.13 -4.85
C ARG A 29 -18.34 6.85 -3.43
N GLY A 30 -18.42 7.89 -2.60
CA GLY A 30 -18.60 7.76 -1.16
C GLY A 30 -17.45 6.93 -0.58
N LEU A 31 -17.77 5.78 0.01
CA LEU A 31 -16.78 4.82 0.52
C LEU A 31 -16.47 3.67 -0.46
N THR A 32 -17.12 3.65 -1.62
CA THR A 32 -16.93 2.61 -2.62
C THR A 32 -15.74 2.96 -3.52
N LEU A 33 -14.74 2.09 -3.58
CA LEU A 33 -13.68 2.18 -4.59
C LEU A 33 -14.25 1.76 -5.94
N VAL A 34 -14.38 2.70 -6.89
CA VAL A 34 -14.96 2.43 -8.21
C VAL A 34 -13.90 2.12 -9.26
N ARG A 35 -12.68 2.64 -9.09
CA ARG A 35 -11.56 2.36 -10.00
C ARG A 35 -10.21 2.57 -9.33
N THR A 36 -9.26 1.68 -9.64
CA THR A 36 -7.84 1.91 -9.43
C THR A 36 -7.14 2.06 -10.79
N ILE A 37 -6.26 3.04 -10.89
CA ILE A 37 -5.38 3.30 -12.04
C ILE A 37 -3.95 3.17 -11.52
N THR A 38 -3.12 2.38 -12.21
CA THR A 38 -1.70 2.22 -11.88
C THR A 38 -0.88 2.34 -13.18
N PRO A 39 0.34 2.90 -13.13
CA PRO A 39 1.21 2.96 -14.31
C PRO A 39 1.85 1.60 -14.64
N TYR A 40 1.76 0.62 -13.74
CA TYR A 40 2.48 -0.64 -13.87
C TYR A 40 1.69 -1.70 -14.62
N THR A 41 2.44 -2.53 -15.33
CA THR A 41 1.95 -3.74 -15.99
C THR A 41 2.71 -4.95 -15.43
N ALA A 42 2.34 -6.18 -15.82
CA ALA A 42 3.10 -7.37 -15.43
C ALA A 42 4.61 -7.25 -15.77
N GLY A 43 4.95 -6.63 -16.90
CA GLY A 43 6.34 -6.40 -17.30
C GLY A 43 7.12 -5.47 -16.37
N SER A 44 6.43 -4.58 -15.65
CA SER A 44 7.05 -3.68 -14.67
C SER A 44 7.59 -4.44 -13.46
N PHE A 45 7.05 -5.63 -13.18
CA PHE A 45 7.46 -6.52 -12.07
C PHE A 45 8.39 -7.65 -12.50
N ALA A 46 8.58 -7.86 -13.81
CA ALA A 46 9.49 -8.85 -14.34
C ALA A 46 10.91 -8.59 -13.81
N ASP A 47 11.58 -9.64 -13.34
CA ASP A 47 12.94 -9.62 -12.76
C ASP A 47 13.15 -8.71 -11.53
N SER A 48 12.11 -8.01 -11.06
CA SER A 48 12.22 -7.19 -9.86
C SER A 48 12.46 -8.08 -8.65
N ASN A 49 13.51 -7.82 -7.88
CA ASN A 49 13.76 -8.55 -6.65
C ASN A 49 13.39 -7.73 -5.40
N ARG A 50 12.52 -6.71 -5.60
CA ARG A 50 12.08 -5.80 -4.56
C ARG A 50 10.72 -6.23 -4.01
N TYR A 51 10.58 -6.19 -2.70
CA TYR A 51 9.36 -6.58 -1.99
C TYR A 51 9.03 -5.57 -0.91
N ARG A 52 7.75 -5.37 -0.63
CA ARG A 52 7.27 -4.61 0.51
C ARG A 52 6.61 -5.55 1.50
N VAL A 53 6.99 -5.43 2.75
CA VAL A 53 6.27 -6.00 3.89
C VAL A 53 5.82 -4.82 4.75
N ALA A 54 4.52 -4.59 4.80
CA ALA A 54 3.95 -3.43 5.48
C ALA A 54 2.81 -3.86 6.40
N TRP A 55 2.49 -2.99 7.33
CA TRP A 55 1.45 -3.16 8.32
C TRP A 55 0.78 -1.82 8.59
N ALA A 56 -0.47 -1.87 9.00
CA ALA A 56 -1.30 -0.69 9.08
C ALA A 56 -2.39 -0.81 10.14
N GLY A 57 -3.06 0.32 10.38
CA GLY A 57 -4.32 0.38 11.08
C GLY A 57 -4.18 0.62 12.58
N SER A 58 -5.28 0.42 13.30
CA SER A 58 -5.36 0.69 14.74
C SER A 58 -6.19 -0.35 15.48
N ARG A 59 -5.94 -0.50 16.78
CA ARG A 59 -6.70 -1.45 17.61
C ARG A 59 -8.18 -1.07 17.72
N VAL A 60 -8.45 0.22 17.92
CA VAL A 60 -9.79 0.81 18.11
C VAL A 60 -9.87 2.21 17.51
N ARG A 61 -11.09 2.76 17.43
CA ARG A 61 -11.29 4.20 17.17
C ARG A 61 -11.12 4.99 18.47
N GLY A 62 -10.53 6.18 18.38
CA GLY A 62 -10.43 7.10 19.52
C GLY A 62 -9.18 6.89 20.38
N ARG A 63 -9.34 6.95 21.71
CA ARG A 63 -8.22 6.73 22.67
C ARG A 63 -7.80 5.26 22.67
N ASP A 64 -6.54 4.99 23.03
CA ASP A 64 -5.94 3.65 23.07
C ASP A 64 -5.86 2.93 21.70
N ARG A 65 -5.77 3.72 20.63
CA ARG A 65 -5.68 3.25 19.24
C ARG A 65 -4.30 2.67 18.84
N LEU A 66 -3.26 2.89 19.65
CA LEU A 66 -1.90 2.47 19.31
C LEU A 66 -1.81 0.94 19.25
N THR A 67 -1.22 0.43 18.16
CA THR A 67 -0.85 -0.98 18.02
C THR A 67 0.65 -1.09 17.84
N THR A 68 1.31 -1.87 18.69
CA THR A 68 2.75 -2.17 18.58
C THR A 68 2.99 -3.28 17.58
N TRP A 69 3.92 -3.04 16.66
CA TRP A 69 4.29 -3.95 15.57
C TRP A 69 5.76 -4.39 15.62
N ASP A 70 6.47 -4.07 16.70
CA ASP A 70 7.85 -4.52 16.94
C ASP A 70 7.99 -6.00 16.59
N GLY A 71 8.96 -6.32 15.74
CA GLY A 71 8.91 -7.60 15.06
C GLY A 71 10.14 -7.93 14.27
N SER A 72 10.03 -9.05 13.57
CA SER A 72 11.07 -9.51 12.68
C SER A 72 10.53 -10.23 11.47
N LEU A 73 11.36 -10.23 10.43
CA LEU A 73 11.16 -10.97 9.21
C LEU A 73 12.35 -11.88 9.00
N GLU A 74 12.10 -13.16 8.77
CA GLU A 74 13.12 -14.13 8.38
C GLU A 74 12.84 -14.64 6.96
N LEU A 75 13.89 -14.79 6.16
CA LEU A 75 13.86 -15.36 4.83
C LEU A 75 14.35 -16.82 4.88
N SER A 76 13.54 -17.78 4.41
CA SER A 76 13.89 -19.19 4.52
C SER A 76 15.10 -19.62 3.65
N ALA A 77 15.31 -18.98 2.50
CA ALA A 77 16.38 -19.29 1.55
C ALA A 77 16.81 -18.03 0.78
N GLY A 78 18.08 -17.99 0.33
CA GLY A 78 18.66 -16.80 -0.30
C GLY A 78 19.22 -15.82 0.74
N ARG A 79 19.19 -14.53 0.43
CA ARG A 79 19.68 -13.46 1.31
C ARG A 79 18.97 -12.12 1.10
N VAL A 80 18.97 -11.30 2.14
CA VAL A 80 18.61 -9.88 2.11
C VAL A 80 19.81 -9.10 1.60
N ILE A 81 19.61 -8.40 0.48
CA ILE A 81 20.62 -7.50 -0.11
C ILE A 81 20.52 -6.12 0.51
N ASP A 82 19.29 -5.64 0.71
CA ASP A 82 19.02 -4.34 1.30
C ASP A 82 17.66 -4.34 2.01
N ALA A 83 17.51 -3.48 3.01
CA ALA A 83 16.27 -3.26 3.73
C ALA A 83 16.17 -1.79 4.16
N VAL A 84 15.10 -1.11 3.72
CA VAL A 84 14.84 0.29 4.04
C VAL A 84 13.44 0.45 4.62
N VAL A 85 13.26 1.44 5.51
CA VAL A 85 11.95 1.74 6.08
C VAL A 85 10.98 2.24 5.00
N PHE A 86 9.71 1.90 5.14
CA PHE A 86 8.60 2.40 4.34
C PHE A 86 7.62 3.12 5.28
N ALA A 87 7.25 4.35 4.94
CA ALA A 87 6.28 5.19 5.67
C ALA A 87 6.54 5.42 7.18
N MET A 88 7.69 5.01 7.72
CA MET A 88 8.05 5.25 9.13
C MET A 88 8.63 6.65 9.34
N GLU A 89 7.76 7.64 9.59
CA GLU A 89 8.18 9.03 9.76
C GLU A 89 8.72 9.37 11.17
N ASN A 90 8.33 8.58 12.19
CA ASN A 90 8.78 8.81 13.57
C ASN A 90 10.23 8.31 13.76
N PRO A 91 11.18 9.17 14.20
CA PRO A 91 12.58 8.79 14.42
C PRO A 91 12.79 7.64 15.43
N GLU A 92 11.85 7.44 16.35
CA GLU A 92 11.90 6.35 17.34
C GLU A 92 11.54 4.99 16.75
N LYS A 93 10.94 4.96 15.55
CA LYS A 93 10.67 3.74 14.79
C LYS A 93 11.87 3.37 13.91
N GLY A 94 11.78 2.25 13.20
CA GLY A 94 12.71 1.87 12.15
C GLY A 94 13.40 0.53 12.36
N ILE A 95 14.22 0.19 11.38
CA ILE A 95 15.00 -1.04 11.37
C ILE A 95 16.07 -0.97 12.47
N ARG A 96 16.26 -2.08 13.18
CA ARG A 96 17.27 -2.25 14.24
C ARG A 96 18.35 -3.24 13.87
N LEU A 97 18.04 -4.18 12.98
CA LEU A 97 18.97 -5.19 12.49
C LEU A 97 18.67 -5.50 11.04
N VAL A 98 19.72 -5.56 10.22
CA VAL A 98 19.72 -6.22 8.91
C VAL A 98 20.83 -7.26 8.92
N GLY A 99 20.46 -8.53 8.92
CA GLY A 99 21.35 -9.67 8.74
C GLY A 99 21.07 -10.37 7.42
N GLU A 100 21.88 -11.38 7.09
CA GLU A 100 21.82 -12.07 5.79
C GLU A 100 20.43 -12.63 5.46
N ARG A 101 19.66 -13.09 6.45
CA ARG A 101 18.29 -13.62 6.25
C ARG A 101 17.28 -13.05 7.23
N ARG A 102 17.62 -12.00 7.97
CA ARG A 102 16.78 -11.51 9.05
C ARG A 102 16.77 -10.00 9.13
N VAL A 103 15.58 -9.42 9.23
CA VAL A 103 15.38 -8.00 9.50
C VAL A 103 14.58 -7.86 10.80
N GLN A 104 14.94 -6.91 11.65
CA GLN A 104 14.16 -6.56 12.85
C GLN A 104 13.87 -5.08 12.88
N TRP A 105 12.73 -4.69 13.45
CA TRP A 105 12.31 -3.30 13.57
C TRP A 105 11.60 -3.00 14.88
N ILE A 106 11.50 -1.71 15.18
CA ILE A 106 10.58 -1.14 16.17
C ILE A 106 9.57 -0.29 15.40
N SER A 107 8.28 -0.48 15.64
CA SER A 107 7.20 0.27 14.97
C SER A 107 5.89 0.16 15.75
N ASN A 108 5.04 1.17 15.58
CA ASN A 108 3.67 1.17 16.04
C ASN A 108 2.80 1.97 15.08
N THR A 109 1.51 1.67 15.00
CA THR A 109 0.56 2.41 14.15
C THR A 109 -0.61 2.93 14.99
N THR A 110 -1.22 4.02 14.55
CA THR A 110 -2.46 4.59 15.11
C THR A 110 -3.53 4.80 14.04
N GLY A 111 -3.39 4.12 12.89
CA GLY A 111 -4.25 4.22 11.72
C GLY A 111 -3.48 4.45 10.41
N ASP A 112 -2.19 4.79 10.53
CA ASP A 112 -1.19 4.91 9.46
C ASP A 112 -0.65 3.55 8.99
N ASP A 113 0.08 3.59 7.88
CA ASP A 113 0.84 2.47 7.33
C ASP A 113 2.32 2.65 7.69
N ASP A 114 2.98 1.58 8.11
CA ASP A 114 4.43 1.47 8.32
C ASP A 114 4.92 0.21 7.58
N GLY A 115 6.22 0.10 7.31
CA GLY A 115 6.74 -1.14 6.72
C GLY A 115 8.23 -1.14 6.42
N VAL A 116 8.65 -2.18 5.72
CA VAL A 116 10.02 -2.34 5.22
C VAL A 116 9.96 -2.76 3.74
N ASP A 117 10.75 -2.05 2.93
CA ASP A 117 11.07 -2.46 1.57
C ASP A 117 12.37 -3.25 1.59
N LEU A 118 12.36 -4.39 0.89
CA LEU A 118 13.44 -5.35 0.84
C LEU A 118 13.93 -5.50 -0.58
N THR A 119 15.24 -5.63 -0.76
CA THR A 119 15.85 -6.17 -1.98
C THR A 119 16.38 -7.55 -1.64
N LEU A 120 15.93 -8.59 -2.35
CA LEU A 120 16.24 -9.98 -2.04
C LEU A 120 17.03 -10.65 -3.16
N ASP A 121 17.88 -11.59 -2.81
CA ASP A 121 18.51 -12.53 -3.74
C ASP A 121 18.10 -13.92 -3.28
N ALA A 122 16.96 -14.38 -3.81
CA ALA A 122 16.24 -15.53 -3.28
C ALA A 122 15.45 -16.25 -4.38
N PRO A 123 15.29 -17.58 -4.28
CA PRO A 123 14.45 -18.32 -5.21
C PRO A 123 12.95 -18.04 -4.96
N PRO A 124 12.07 -18.24 -5.96
CA PRO A 124 10.63 -17.94 -5.83
C PRO A 124 9.90 -18.72 -4.73
N ASP A 125 10.40 -19.89 -4.34
CA ASP A 125 9.86 -20.72 -3.27
C ASP A 125 10.38 -20.34 -1.88
N ALA A 126 11.27 -19.34 -1.77
CA ALA A 126 11.65 -18.78 -0.49
C ALA A 126 10.42 -18.19 0.22
N VAL A 127 10.42 -18.28 1.55
CA VAL A 127 9.30 -17.89 2.41
C VAL A 127 9.70 -16.71 3.27
N LEU A 128 8.87 -15.68 3.25
CA LEU A 128 8.89 -14.56 4.18
C LEU A 128 8.15 -14.96 5.46
N ARG A 129 8.90 -15.14 6.55
CA ARG A 129 8.37 -15.45 7.89
C ARG A 129 8.28 -14.17 8.70
N PHE A 130 7.10 -13.55 8.70
CA PHE A 130 6.82 -12.33 9.42
C PHE A 130 6.28 -12.64 10.81
N ARG A 131 6.86 -12.04 11.85
CA ARG A 131 6.52 -12.30 13.25
C ARG A 131 6.37 -11.00 14.02
N THR A 132 5.19 -10.83 14.61
CA THR A 132 4.84 -9.64 15.42
C THR A 132 3.87 -10.05 16.54
N PRO A 133 3.71 -9.25 17.61
CA PRO A 133 2.67 -9.46 18.62
C PRO A 133 1.23 -9.45 18.06
N VAL A 134 1.02 -8.95 16.84
CA VAL A 134 -0.30 -8.78 16.22
C VAL A 134 -0.66 -9.99 15.35
N ILE A 135 0.27 -10.45 14.52
CA ILE A 135 0.05 -11.55 13.58
C ILE A 135 1.37 -12.22 13.17
N ASP A 136 1.32 -13.53 12.97
CA ASP A 136 2.41 -14.36 12.45
C ASP A 136 2.01 -14.92 11.08
N LEU A 137 2.88 -14.74 10.09
CA LEU A 137 2.60 -15.08 8.69
C LEU A 137 3.79 -15.74 8.02
N ASP A 138 3.53 -16.78 7.23
CA ASP A 138 4.49 -17.40 6.32
C ASP A 138 3.99 -17.24 4.90
N VAL A 139 4.71 -16.46 4.10
CA VAL A 139 4.30 -16.09 2.74
C VAL A 139 5.40 -16.47 1.73
N PRO A 140 5.16 -17.44 0.85
CA PRO A 140 6.06 -17.73 -0.27
C PRO A 140 6.21 -16.50 -1.19
N LEU A 141 7.42 -16.24 -1.70
CA LEU A 141 7.64 -15.15 -2.66
C LEU A 141 6.84 -15.35 -3.96
N ALA A 142 6.56 -16.59 -4.34
CA ALA A 142 5.72 -16.94 -5.48
C ALA A 142 4.27 -16.42 -5.35
N ASP A 143 3.73 -16.30 -4.13
CA ASP A 143 2.40 -15.73 -3.89
C ASP A 143 2.33 -14.23 -4.20
N LEU A 144 3.50 -13.59 -4.33
CA LEU A 144 3.68 -12.16 -4.60
C LEU A 144 4.13 -11.90 -6.05
N ALA A 145 4.15 -12.93 -6.90
CA ALA A 145 4.56 -12.80 -8.30
C ALA A 145 3.69 -11.77 -9.06
N ASP A 146 4.25 -11.18 -10.11
CA ASP A 146 3.56 -10.25 -11.01
C ASP A 146 2.86 -9.06 -10.33
N GLY A 147 3.43 -8.60 -9.20
CA GLY A 147 2.89 -7.47 -8.43
C GLY A 147 1.69 -7.84 -7.55
N ALA A 148 1.39 -9.13 -7.37
CA ALA A 148 0.34 -9.59 -6.48
C ALA A 148 0.56 -9.05 -5.06
N THR A 149 -0.53 -8.59 -4.45
CA THR A 149 -0.56 -8.12 -3.07
C THR A 149 -1.39 -9.08 -2.23
N ARG A 150 -0.79 -9.59 -1.15
CA ARG A 150 -1.45 -10.42 -0.15
C ARG A 150 -1.73 -9.56 1.07
N THR A 151 -3.01 -9.46 1.46
CA THR A 151 -3.44 -8.68 2.63
C THR A 151 -4.01 -9.62 3.68
N PHE A 152 -3.59 -9.43 4.93
CA PHE A 152 -3.91 -10.27 6.07
C PHE A 152 -4.57 -9.41 7.17
N PRO A 153 -5.90 -9.49 7.33
CA PRO A 153 -6.60 -8.78 8.40
C PRO A 153 -6.18 -9.31 9.78
N ALA A 154 -6.00 -8.40 10.74
CA ALA A 154 -5.66 -8.71 12.12
C ALA A 154 -6.72 -8.19 13.13
N GLY A 155 -7.93 -7.91 12.65
CA GLY A 155 -9.02 -7.33 13.44
C GLY A 155 -8.95 -5.81 13.52
N GLY A 156 -9.47 -5.22 14.60
CA GLY A 156 -9.40 -3.78 14.83
C GLY A 156 -10.03 -2.90 13.74
N VAL A 157 -9.50 -1.69 13.59
CA VAL A 157 -9.90 -0.73 12.56
C VAL A 157 -8.82 -0.70 11.51
N ASP A 158 -9.07 -1.38 10.40
CA ASP A 158 -8.13 -1.53 9.30
C ASP A 158 -6.76 -2.11 9.72
N LEU A 159 -6.73 -2.85 10.84
CA LEU A 159 -5.51 -3.47 11.34
C LEU A 159 -5.16 -4.65 10.45
N ARG A 160 -4.02 -4.58 9.78
CA ARG A 160 -3.62 -5.57 8.77
C ARG A 160 -2.11 -5.59 8.58
N ALA A 161 -1.61 -6.70 8.07
CA ALA A 161 -0.34 -6.75 7.36
C ALA A 161 -0.60 -6.95 5.86
N PHE A 162 0.28 -6.45 5.00
CA PHE A 162 0.25 -6.76 3.58
C PHE A 162 1.66 -6.93 3.03
N MET A 163 1.78 -7.80 2.03
CA MET A 163 3.03 -8.10 1.36
C MET A 163 2.83 -8.07 -0.14
N ARG A 164 3.80 -7.55 -0.88
CA ARG A 164 3.77 -7.53 -2.35
C ARG A 164 5.16 -7.44 -2.96
N ARG A 165 5.27 -7.82 -4.23
CA ARG A 165 6.42 -7.47 -5.05
C ARG A 165 6.27 -6.02 -5.53
N LEU A 166 7.38 -5.27 -5.50
CA LEU A 166 7.47 -3.91 -6.01
C LEU A 166 7.92 -3.91 -7.48
N PRO A 167 7.52 -2.91 -8.27
CA PRO A 167 8.00 -2.80 -9.65
C PRO A 167 9.52 -2.55 -9.67
N GLY A 168 10.18 -3.01 -10.73
CA GLY A 168 11.60 -2.76 -10.98
C GLY A 168 11.85 -1.66 -12.01
N ARG A 169 10.80 -1.22 -12.72
CA ARG A 169 10.85 -0.29 -13.86
C ARG A 169 9.50 0.43 -14.04
N ASP A 170 9.44 1.33 -15.03
CA ASP A 170 8.26 2.12 -15.42
C ASP A 170 7.75 3.11 -14.36
N PHE A 171 8.60 3.47 -13.39
CA PHE A 171 8.33 4.51 -12.42
C PHE A 171 8.01 5.83 -13.13
N THR A 172 6.86 6.42 -12.81
CA THR A 172 6.45 7.73 -13.32
C THR A 172 5.93 8.59 -12.19
N ARG A 173 6.18 9.89 -12.25
CA ARG A 173 5.60 10.87 -11.33
C ARG A 173 4.28 11.42 -11.84
N GLU A 174 3.87 11.06 -13.05
CA GLU A 174 2.71 11.61 -13.73
C GLU A 174 1.82 10.48 -14.25
N VAL A 175 0.54 10.52 -13.89
CA VAL A 175 -0.48 9.56 -14.33
C VAL A 175 -1.74 10.32 -14.74
N LYS A 176 -2.25 9.98 -15.93
CA LYS A 176 -3.53 10.48 -16.45
C LYS A 176 -4.70 9.75 -15.78
N ILE A 177 -5.73 10.50 -15.43
CA ILE A 177 -6.94 9.99 -14.79
C ILE A 177 -8.06 10.01 -15.83
N GLU A 178 -8.66 8.86 -16.07
CA GLU A 178 -9.89 8.72 -16.85
C GLU A 178 -10.76 7.62 -16.26
N HIS A 179 -11.99 7.96 -15.89
CA HIS A 179 -13.01 7.03 -15.45
C HIS A 179 -14.39 7.54 -15.86
N ARG A 180 -15.25 6.61 -16.21
CA ARG A 180 -16.63 6.86 -16.62
C ARG A 180 -17.52 5.81 -15.96
N GLU A 181 -18.65 6.23 -15.42
CA GLU A 181 -19.68 5.33 -14.96
C GLU A 181 -21.07 6.00 -14.99
N ILE A 182 -22.11 5.18 -14.94
CA ILE A 182 -23.47 5.62 -14.63
C ILE A 182 -23.74 5.19 -13.18
N PRO A 183 -23.71 6.11 -12.20
CA PRO A 183 -23.93 5.73 -10.82
C PRO A 183 -25.41 5.38 -10.55
N PRO A 184 -25.70 4.64 -9.47
CA PRO A 184 -27.08 4.39 -9.07
C PRO A 184 -27.80 5.72 -8.73
N PRO A 185 -29.14 5.76 -8.69
CA PRO A 185 -29.86 6.97 -8.30
C PRO A 185 -29.47 7.47 -6.90
N GLY A 186 -29.47 8.79 -6.73
CA GLY A 186 -29.17 9.45 -5.46
C GLY A 186 -27.90 10.30 -5.50
N ALA A 187 -27.63 10.98 -4.39
CA ALA A 187 -26.48 11.85 -4.25
C ALA A 187 -25.19 11.05 -3.99
N HIS A 188 -24.13 11.39 -4.72
CA HIS A 188 -22.83 10.74 -4.66
C HIS A 188 -21.72 11.74 -4.43
N ALA A 189 -20.72 11.35 -3.65
CA ALA A 189 -19.53 12.13 -3.43
C ALA A 189 -18.34 11.46 -4.13
N TYR A 190 -17.80 12.08 -5.18
CA TYR A 190 -16.61 11.60 -5.87
C TYR A 190 -15.35 12.24 -5.31
N TRP A 191 -14.34 11.43 -5.06
CA TRP A 191 -13.02 11.90 -4.66
C TRP A 191 -11.93 10.93 -5.12
N ILE A 192 -10.71 11.45 -5.21
CA ILE A 192 -9.56 10.71 -5.68
C ILE A 192 -8.54 10.65 -4.57
N ARG A 193 -7.88 9.50 -4.39
CA ARG A 193 -6.65 9.35 -3.61
C ARG A 193 -5.51 8.97 -4.54
N VAL A 194 -4.39 9.66 -4.41
CA VAL A 194 -3.13 9.33 -5.06
C VAL A 194 -2.19 8.76 -4.00
N THR A 195 -1.56 7.63 -4.28
CA THR A 195 -0.55 7.00 -3.43
C THR A 195 0.76 6.95 -4.21
N GLN A 196 1.84 7.42 -3.61
CA GLN A 196 3.20 7.32 -4.13
C GLN A 196 3.89 6.04 -3.65
N GLU A 197 4.96 5.63 -4.32
CA GLU A 197 5.72 4.43 -3.97
C GLU A 197 6.27 4.45 -2.54
N ASP A 198 6.56 5.63 -1.99
CA ASP A 198 7.05 5.82 -0.61
C ASP A 198 5.92 5.80 0.44
N GLY A 199 4.66 5.69 0.01
CA GLY A 199 3.49 5.62 0.88
C GLY A 199 2.85 6.98 1.12
N ALA A 200 3.45 8.07 0.64
CA ALA A 200 2.84 9.39 0.73
C ALA A 200 1.51 9.42 -0.04
N GLN A 201 0.52 10.07 0.54
CA GLN A 201 -0.83 10.14 -0.02
C GLN A 201 -1.30 11.59 -0.14
N ALA A 202 -2.06 11.84 -1.21
CA ALA A 202 -2.83 13.06 -1.39
C ALA A 202 -4.25 12.70 -1.81
N TRP A 203 -5.23 13.53 -1.47
CA TRP A 203 -6.61 13.34 -1.89
C TRP A 203 -7.27 14.65 -2.29
N THR A 204 -8.24 14.55 -3.19
CA THR A 204 -9.10 15.68 -3.51
C THR A 204 -10.16 15.87 -2.44
N SER A 205 -10.68 17.09 -2.30
CA SER A 205 -11.97 17.24 -1.61
C SER A 205 -13.07 16.49 -2.36
N PRO A 206 -14.09 15.96 -1.67
CA PRO A 206 -15.24 15.37 -2.34
C PRO A 206 -16.01 16.39 -3.19
N VAL A 207 -16.44 15.94 -4.37
CA VAL A 207 -17.36 16.62 -5.28
C VAL A 207 -18.69 15.90 -5.22
N TYR A 208 -19.74 16.61 -4.82
CA TYR A 208 -21.08 16.05 -4.62
C TYR A 208 -21.90 16.22 -5.90
N LEU A 209 -22.50 15.13 -6.38
CA LEU A 209 -23.38 15.11 -7.55
C LEU A 209 -24.72 14.51 -7.12
N GLY A 210 -25.85 15.16 -7.41
CA GLY A 210 -27.18 14.74 -6.94
C GLY A 210 -28.31 14.97 -7.92
#